data_AF-A0A7X7WCR5-F1
#
_entry.id   AF-A0A7X7WCR5-F1
#
_cell.length_a   1.000
_cell.length_b   1.000
_cell.length_c   1.000
_cell.angle_alpha   90.00
_cell.angle_beta   90.00
_cell.angle_gamma   90.00
#
_symmetry.space_group_name_H-M   'P 1'
#
loop_
_entity.id
_entity.type
_entity.pdbx_description
1 polymer ?
#
loop_
_entity_poly.entity_id
_entity_poly.type
_entity_poly.pdbx_seq_one_letter_code
_entity_poly.pdbx_strand_id
1 'polypeptide(L)'
;MIKFLSGVVFLFSSFSFAVSFEDQRASNDLEAPSFSENFAHIPSPQSFSADSGLKYNQQNTALRKIKVNEIQPDMDNTVILNLEKGDIDFYLNDLRKDGFKVEAYDNASGFYFIMADLTGKNVASEALGLAKYYYVKEVLVSKKTYSELFGLKSKVSYAVRIGSITGGMNRSPVDLTLNKISWTIKGGMNRSPIDLVINHQEKTIKGGANLSPVDLKFDWSSEEVRVYGGANLSPVDYTVNWKGGMLKGYSNNSPLEVKFDMKESVAGDNIVELKGYANHAPVELTFDKISGELKGGMNYSPVDVKFVNCDLYDFLQYFFVFLNIQQ
;
A
#
# COMPACT_ATOMS: atom_id res chain seq x y z
N MET A 1 52.70 45.80 -8.37
CA MET A 1 52.69 46.42 -9.72
C MET A 1 51.38 46.00 -10.39
N ILE A 2 50.22 46.52 -9.97
CA ILE A 2 49.51 47.78 -10.34
C ILE A 2 48.82 47.73 -11.74
N LYS A 3 47.47 47.75 -11.71
CA LYS A 3 46.44 48.21 -12.70
C LYS A 3 46.25 47.37 -13.98
N PHE A 4 45.06 47.08 -14.52
CA PHE A 4 43.76 47.79 -14.70
C PHE A 4 42.58 46.80 -14.48
N LEU A 5 41.37 47.09 -13.94
CA LEU A 5 40.31 48.11 -14.08
C LEU A 5 39.30 47.90 -15.24
N SER A 6 38.03 47.68 -14.83
CA SER A 6 36.72 47.88 -15.49
C SER A 6 35.87 46.59 -15.41
N GLY A 7 34.70 46.50 -14.76
CA GLY A 7 33.75 47.54 -14.34
C GLY A 7 32.52 47.49 -15.25
N VAL A 8 31.54 46.64 -14.95
CA VAL A 8 30.18 46.75 -15.51
C VAL A 8 29.18 46.53 -14.38
N VAL A 9 28.48 47.61 -14.06
CA VAL A 9 27.33 47.70 -13.15
C VAL A 9 26.08 47.51 -14.00
N PHE A 10 25.19 46.57 -13.66
CA PHE A 10 23.83 46.54 -14.19
C PHE A 10 22.85 46.98 -13.11
N LEU A 11 22.13 48.05 -13.45
CA LEU A 11 21.10 48.71 -12.66
C LEU A 11 19.81 47.90 -12.64
N PHE A 12 19.17 47.93 -11.46
CA PHE A 12 17.81 47.50 -11.20
C PHE A 12 16.79 48.31 -12.01
N SER A 13 15.78 47.63 -12.55
CA SER A 13 14.48 48.25 -12.87
C SER A 13 13.36 47.36 -12.35
N SER A 14 12.82 47.71 -11.20
CA SER A 14 11.61 47.15 -10.61
C SER A 14 10.38 47.78 -11.29
N PHE A 15 9.68 46.99 -12.11
CA PHE A 15 8.34 47.31 -12.59
C PHE A 15 7.33 46.90 -11.52
N SER A 16 6.66 47.90 -10.91
CA SER A 16 5.46 47.69 -10.11
C SER A 16 4.24 47.77 -11.04
N PHE A 17 3.55 46.65 -11.24
CA PHE A 17 2.20 46.65 -11.79
C PHE A 17 1.21 46.76 -10.62
N ALA A 18 0.59 47.92 -10.49
CA ALA A 18 -0.62 48.09 -9.70
C ALA A 18 -1.81 47.70 -10.58
N VAL A 19 -2.43 46.54 -10.29
CA VAL A 19 -3.72 46.15 -10.87
C VAL A 19 -4.81 46.61 -9.91
N SER A 20 -5.58 47.60 -10.35
CA SER A 20 -6.81 48.05 -9.70
C SER A 20 -7.89 46.99 -9.90
N PHE A 21 -8.40 46.42 -8.81
CA PHE A 21 -9.59 45.58 -8.84
C PHE A 21 -10.82 46.48 -8.70
N GLU A 22 -11.50 46.69 -9.83
CA GLU A 22 -12.81 47.34 -9.88
C GLU A 22 -13.89 46.36 -9.38
N ASP A 23 -14.67 46.82 -8.42
CA ASP A 23 -15.83 46.17 -7.82
C ASP A 23 -17.00 46.19 -8.81
N GLN A 24 -17.46 45.01 -9.25
CA GLN A 24 -18.77 44.87 -9.89
C GLN A 24 -19.57 43.76 -9.20
N ARG A 25 -20.34 44.19 -8.20
CA ARG A 25 -21.58 43.53 -7.78
C ARG A 25 -22.60 43.61 -8.91
N ALA A 26 -22.92 42.47 -9.51
CA ALA A 26 -24.15 42.29 -10.27
C ALA A 26 -24.95 41.14 -9.63
N SER A 27 -26.05 41.53 -9.02
CA SER A 27 -27.16 40.70 -8.57
C SER A 27 -27.79 39.97 -9.75
N ASN A 28 -27.84 38.64 -9.69
CA ASN A 28 -28.76 37.85 -10.49
C ASN A 28 -29.63 37.03 -9.54
N ASP A 29 -30.86 37.53 -9.35
CA ASP A 29 -31.99 36.74 -8.88
C ASP A 29 -32.32 35.70 -9.95
N LEU A 30 -32.17 34.42 -9.61
CA LEU A 30 -32.70 33.30 -10.39
C LEU A 30 -33.63 32.52 -9.47
N GLU A 31 -34.92 32.70 -9.72
CA GLU A 31 -36.02 31.92 -9.17
C GLU A 31 -35.83 30.42 -9.47
N ALA A 32 -35.88 29.60 -8.42
CA ALA A 32 -35.92 28.15 -8.56
C ALA A 32 -37.37 27.71 -8.88
N PRO A 33 -37.60 26.90 -9.93
CA PRO A 33 -38.91 26.28 -10.12
C PRO A 33 -39.10 25.15 -9.11
N SER A 34 -40.16 25.25 -8.33
CA SER A 34 -40.67 24.17 -7.47
C SER A 34 -41.24 23.05 -8.33
N PHE A 35 -40.55 21.92 -8.38
CA PHE A 35 -41.11 20.65 -8.86
C PHE A 35 -41.50 19.78 -7.65
N SER A 36 -42.81 19.68 -7.41
CA SER A 36 -43.41 18.62 -6.62
C SER A 36 -43.96 17.57 -7.58
N GLU A 37 -43.52 16.32 -7.49
CA GLU A 37 -44.39 15.15 -7.68
C GLU A 37 -43.66 13.84 -7.32
N ASN A 38 -44.13 13.23 -6.24
CA ASN A 38 -44.41 11.81 -6.04
C ASN A 38 -43.63 10.80 -6.89
N PHE A 39 -42.49 10.35 -6.38
CA PHE A 39 -41.98 9.02 -6.70
C PHE A 39 -42.34 8.05 -5.59
N ALA A 40 -43.08 7.01 -5.98
CA ALA A 40 -43.44 5.87 -5.16
C ALA A 40 -42.20 5.30 -4.45
N HIS A 41 -42.38 4.95 -3.18
CA HIS A 41 -41.40 4.27 -2.36
C HIS A 41 -41.13 2.89 -2.96
N ILE A 42 -40.15 2.81 -3.86
CA ILE A 42 -39.51 1.55 -4.20
C ILE A 42 -38.75 1.17 -2.93
N PRO A 43 -39.01 -0.01 -2.32
CA PRO A 43 -38.17 -0.48 -1.23
C PRO A 43 -36.75 -0.55 -1.78
N SER A 44 -35.84 0.21 -1.17
CA SER A 44 -34.42 0.03 -1.43
C SER A 44 -34.12 -1.47 -1.35
N PRO A 45 -33.39 -2.05 -2.33
CA PRO A 45 -32.92 -3.42 -2.17
C PRO A 45 -32.24 -3.47 -0.81
N GLN A 46 -32.76 -4.34 0.05
CA GLN A 46 -32.25 -4.52 1.40
C GLN A 46 -30.73 -4.59 1.29
N SER A 47 -30.06 -3.60 1.87
CA SER A 47 -28.65 -3.69 2.14
C SER A 47 -28.48 -4.98 2.92
N PHE A 48 -27.90 -5.99 2.30
CA PHE A 48 -27.53 -7.20 3.01
C PHE A 48 -26.66 -6.74 4.18
N SER A 49 -27.18 -7.01 5.37
CA SER A 49 -26.59 -6.66 6.64
C SER A 49 -25.13 -7.10 6.69
N ALA A 50 -24.26 -6.14 6.98
CA ALA A 50 -22.96 -6.40 7.54
C ALA A 50 -23.15 -7.12 8.88
N ASP A 51 -23.10 -8.46 8.89
CA ASP A 51 -23.07 -9.23 10.14
C ASP A 51 -22.41 -10.60 9.97
N SER A 52 -21.11 -10.57 9.66
CA SER A 52 -20.12 -11.43 10.30
C SER A 52 -18.79 -10.70 10.21
N GLY A 53 -18.42 -9.97 11.26
CA GLY A 53 -17.19 -9.17 11.35
C GLY A 53 -15.91 -10.01 11.33
N LEU A 54 -15.69 -10.78 10.26
CA LEU A 54 -14.52 -11.60 10.04
C LEU A 54 -13.37 -10.72 9.56
N LYS A 55 -12.46 -10.41 10.48
CA LYS A 55 -11.27 -9.58 10.23
C LYS A 55 -10.18 -10.44 9.59
N TYR A 56 -10.04 -10.37 8.27
CA TYR A 56 -8.94 -11.02 7.54
C TYR A 56 -7.79 -10.01 7.31
N ASN A 57 -6.55 -10.43 7.59
CA ASN A 57 -5.32 -9.75 7.22
C ASN A 57 -5.11 -9.80 5.70
N GLN A 58 -4.37 -8.82 5.18
CA GLN A 58 -3.90 -8.86 3.81
C GLN A 58 -3.03 -10.08 3.53
N GLN A 59 -3.03 -10.48 2.27
CA GLN A 59 -2.23 -11.59 1.77
C GLN A 59 -0.74 -11.44 2.11
N ASN A 60 -0.16 -10.25 2.02
CA ASN A 60 1.26 -10.03 2.34
C ASN A 60 1.55 -10.26 3.83
N THR A 61 0.69 -9.75 4.72
CA THR A 61 0.78 -10.01 6.16
C THR A 61 0.60 -11.49 6.45
N ALA A 62 -0.38 -12.14 5.82
CA ALA A 62 -0.62 -13.57 5.95
C ALA A 62 0.61 -14.40 5.53
N LEU A 63 1.27 -14.07 4.42
CA LEU A 63 2.45 -14.80 3.97
C LEU A 63 3.62 -14.74 4.96
N ARG A 64 3.83 -13.60 5.62
CA ARG A 64 4.89 -13.45 6.65
C ARG A 64 4.63 -14.33 7.88
N LYS A 65 3.39 -14.73 8.11
CA LYS A 65 3.00 -15.65 9.19
C LYS A 65 3.30 -17.10 8.84
N ILE A 66 3.46 -17.44 7.56
CA ILE A 66 3.73 -18.82 7.13
C ILE A 66 5.21 -19.13 7.33
N LYS A 67 5.51 -20.17 8.12
CA LYS A 67 6.87 -20.62 8.42
C LYS A 67 6.99 -22.13 8.19
N VAL A 68 8.22 -22.61 8.02
CA VAL A 68 8.47 -24.05 7.97
C VAL A 68 8.32 -24.63 9.38
N ASN A 69 7.61 -25.75 9.51
CA ASN A 69 7.63 -26.55 10.71
C ASN A 69 8.96 -27.32 10.79
N GLU A 70 9.93 -26.78 11.51
CA GLU A 70 11.25 -27.41 11.65
C GLU A 70 11.21 -28.70 12.51
N ILE A 71 10.18 -28.86 13.35
CA ILE A 71 10.04 -30.04 14.22
C ILE A 71 9.54 -31.25 13.43
N GLN A 72 8.57 -31.02 12.55
CA GLN A 72 7.98 -32.06 11.68
C GLN A 72 7.85 -31.52 10.25
N PRO A 73 8.96 -31.46 9.49
CA PRO A 73 9.00 -30.84 8.17
C PRO A 73 8.25 -31.61 7.08
N ASP A 74 7.79 -32.81 7.37
CA ASP A 74 7.12 -33.79 6.51
C ASP A 74 5.59 -33.86 6.70
N MET A 75 5.00 -32.96 7.49
CA MET A 75 3.54 -32.84 7.67
C MET A 75 2.83 -32.25 6.45
N ASP A 76 2.83 -32.97 5.33
CA ASP A 76 2.37 -32.43 4.04
C ASP A 76 0.89 -32.05 3.99
N ASN A 77 0.03 -32.62 4.85
CA ASN A 77 -1.42 -32.41 4.84
C ASN A 77 -1.96 -31.74 6.12
N THR A 78 -1.08 -31.30 7.01
CA THR A 78 -1.49 -30.73 8.30
C THR A 78 -0.68 -29.48 8.57
N VAL A 79 -1.36 -28.43 9.04
CA VAL A 79 -0.71 -27.17 9.41
C VAL A 79 -0.97 -26.85 10.87
N ILE A 80 -0.01 -26.18 11.50
CA ILE A 80 -0.09 -25.79 12.90
C ILE A 80 -0.29 -24.28 12.96
N LEU A 81 -1.33 -23.84 13.65
CA LEU A 81 -1.66 -22.43 13.85
C LEU A 81 -1.22 -22.03 15.27
N ASN A 82 -0.22 -21.15 15.34
CA ASN A 82 0.10 -20.44 16.56
C ASN A 82 -0.83 -19.23 16.65
N LEU A 83 -1.56 -19.10 17.75
CA LEU A 83 -2.59 -18.09 17.90
C LEU A 83 -2.14 -16.95 18.83
N GLU A 84 -2.75 -15.79 18.66
CA GLU A 84 -2.75 -14.75 19.69
C GLU A 84 -3.52 -15.23 20.93
N LYS A 85 -3.22 -14.65 22.10
CA LYS A 85 -3.91 -15.00 23.33
C LYS A 85 -5.39 -14.60 23.23
N GLY A 86 -6.29 -15.56 23.42
CA GLY A 86 -7.73 -15.31 23.40
C GLY A 86 -8.57 -16.54 23.68
N ASP A 87 -9.84 -16.48 23.28
CA ASP A 87 -10.82 -17.55 23.47
C ASP A 87 -10.66 -18.62 22.39
N ILE A 88 -10.15 -19.79 22.79
CA ILE A 88 -9.88 -20.91 21.89
C ILE A 88 -11.16 -21.50 21.29
N ASP A 89 -12.28 -21.47 22.02
CA ASP A 89 -13.55 -22.01 21.54
C ASP A 89 -14.13 -21.12 20.45
N PHE A 90 -13.98 -19.80 20.60
CA PHE A 90 -14.30 -18.84 19.55
C PHE A 90 -13.50 -19.14 18.28
N TYR A 91 -12.17 -19.29 18.37
CA TYR A 91 -11.31 -19.57 17.20
C TYR A 91 -11.66 -20.89 16.51
N LEU A 92 -11.89 -21.95 17.27
CA LEU A 92 -12.28 -23.25 16.71
C LEU A 92 -13.62 -23.17 15.98
N ASN A 93 -14.62 -22.51 16.57
CA ASN A 93 -15.93 -22.36 15.96
C ASN A 93 -15.88 -21.52 14.69
N ASP A 94 -15.06 -20.47 14.69
CA ASP A 94 -14.84 -19.60 13.52
C ASP A 94 -14.22 -20.37 12.34
N LEU A 95 -13.11 -21.07 12.57
CA LEU A 95 -12.45 -21.90 11.56
C LEU A 95 -13.37 -23.03 11.04
N ARG A 96 -14.17 -23.65 11.92
CA ARG A 96 -15.10 -24.72 11.52
C ARG A 96 -16.25 -24.20 10.66
N LYS A 97 -16.75 -22.99 10.90
CA LYS A 97 -17.76 -22.34 10.05
C LYS A 97 -17.27 -22.19 8.61
N ASP A 98 -15.97 -21.93 8.45
CA ASP A 98 -15.31 -21.81 7.14
C ASP A 98 -14.87 -23.18 6.57
N GLY A 99 -15.30 -24.28 7.20
CA GLY A 99 -15.11 -25.64 6.67
C GLY A 99 -13.72 -26.21 6.91
N PHE A 100 -12.97 -25.70 7.88
CA PHE A 100 -11.71 -26.30 8.33
C PHE A 100 -11.95 -27.39 9.37
N LYS A 101 -11.23 -28.51 9.23
CA LYS A 101 -11.18 -29.57 10.24
C LYS A 101 -10.06 -29.23 11.22
N VAL A 102 -10.43 -28.69 12.38
CA VAL A 102 -9.49 -28.15 13.37
C VAL A 102 -9.68 -28.72 14.76
N GLU A 103 -8.56 -28.93 15.43
CA GLU A 103 -8.46 -29.38 16.81
C GLU A 103 -7.43 -28.54 17.57
N ALA A 104 -7.73 -28.20 18.82
CA ALA A 104 -6.82 -27.47 19.69
C ALA A 104 -5.99 -28.43 20.54
N TYR A 105 -4.74 -28.07 20.75
CA TYR A 105 -3.77 -28.80 21.52
C TYR A 105 -3.14 -27.86 22.54
N ASP A 106 -2.97 -28.35 23.77
CA ASP A 106 -2.27 -27.63 24.83
C ASP A 106 -0.77 -27.93 24.76
N ASN A 107 0.05 -26.93 25.06
CA ASN A 107 1.48 -27.13 25.26
C ASN A 107 1.82 -27.01 26.76
N ALA A 108 2.94 -27.60 27.18
CA ALA A 108 3.34 -27.59 28.59
C ALA A 108 3.56 -26.18 29.18
N SER A 109 3.51 -25.13 28.35
CA SER A 109 3.65 -23.72 28.76
C SER A 109 2.30 -23.00 28.92
N GLY A 110 1.17 -23.71 28.77
CA GLY A 110 -0.18 -23.15 28.90
C GLY A 110 -0.60 -22.29 27.70
N PHE A 111 0.03 -22.48 26.54
CA PHE A 111 -0.41 -21.90 25.28
C PHE A 111 -1.07 -22.96 24.42
N TYR A 112 -2.14 -22.57 23.73
CA TYR A 112 -2.82 -23.42 22.76
C TYR A 112 -2.26 -23.20 21.36
N PHE A 113 -2.16 -24.29 20.59
CA PHE A 113 -2.05 -24.23 19.13
C PHE A 113 -3.19 -25.03 18.51
N ILE A 114 -3.58 -24.67 17.29
CA ILE A 114 -4.60 -25.42 16.54
C ILE A 114 -3.91 -26.21 15.43
N MET A 115 -4.24 -27.49 15.29
CA MET A 115 -3.87 -28.25 14.09
C MET A 115 -5.06 -28.27 13.14
N ALA A 116 -4.80 -27.96 11.87
CA ALA A 116 -5.80 -28.03 10.80
C ALA A 116 -5.44 -29.18 9.83
N ASP A 117 -6.36 -30.13 9.67
CA ASP A 117 -6.28 -31.19 8.67
C ASP A 117 -6.75 -30.66 7.31
N LEU A 118 -5.84 -30.65 6.35
CA LEU A 118 -6.03 -30.17 4.99
C LEU A 118 -6.02 -31.32 3.97
N THR A 119 -6.19 -32.56 4.41
CA THR A 119 -6.27 -33.74 3.54
C THR A 119 -7.32 -33.54 2.46
N GLY A 120 -6.91 -33.72 1.20
CA GLY A 120 -7.78 -33.54 0.02
C GLY A 120 -7.98 -32.09 -0.42
N LYS A 121 -7.35 -31.11 0.25
CA LYS A 121 -7.35 -29.69 -0.16
C LYS A 121 -6.00 -29.26 -0.74
N ASN A 122 -5.94 -28.06 -1.33
CA ASN A 122 -4.68 -27.44 -1.75
C ASN A 122 -3.98 -26.81 -0.55
N VAL A 123 -3.08 -27.55 0.09
CA VAL A 123 -2.45 -27.18 1.37
C VAL A 123 -1.79 -25.80 1.33
N ALA A 124 -1.14 -25.43 0.23
CA ALA A 124 -0.53 -24.11 0.06
C ALA A 124 -1.58 -22.99 0.08
N SER A 125 -2.65 -23.13 -0.70
CA SER A 125 -3.74 -22.14 -0.77
C SER A 125 -4.48 -22.03 0.56
N GLU A 126 -4.77 -23.16 1.20
CA GLU A 126 -5.47 -23.21 2.49
C GLU A 126 -4.61 -22.64 3.62
N ALA A 127 -3.31 -22.95 3.67
CA ALA A 127 -2.38 -22.37 4.64
C ALA A 127 -2.33 -20.84 4.53
N LEU A 128 -2.37 -20.32 3.29
CA LEU A 128 -2.48 -18.89 3.05
C LEU A 128 -3.81 -18.31 3.54
N GLY A 129 -4.93 -19.01 3.31
CA GLY A 129 -6.24 -18.64 3.85
C GLY A 129 -6.24 -18.58 5.38
N LEU A 130 -5.71 -19.62 6.03
CA LEU A 130 -5.58 -19.70 7.49
C LEU A 130 -4.68 -18.58 8.04
N ALA A 131 -3.60 -18.23 7.34
CA ALA A 131 -2.74 -17.13 7.75
C ALA A 131 -3.43 -15.75 7.65
N LYS A 132 -4.53 -15.64 6.91
CA LYS A 132 -5.31 -14.40 6.84
C LYS A 132 -6.12 -14.14 8.11
N TYR A 133 -6.44 -15.09 8.97
CA TYR A 133 -7.21 -14.77 10.19
C TYR A 133 -6.43 -13.85 11.14
N TYR A 134 -7.07 -12.80 11.67
CA TYR A 134 -6.40 -11.80 12.52
C TYR A 134 -5.76 -12.40 13.78
N TYR A 135 -6.39 -13.43 14.37
CA TYR A 135 -5.92 -14.10 15.58
C TYR A 135 -4.84 -15.16 15.32
N VAL A 136 -4.54 -15.49 14.06
CA VAL A 136 -3.45 -16.40 13.72
C VAL A 136 -2.16 -15.60 13.70
N LYS A 137 -1.22 -15.94 14.59
CA LYS A 137 0.10 -15.31 14.66
C LYS A 137 1.07 -15.94 13.67
N GLU A 138 1.08 -17.27 13.58
CA GLU A 138 1.93 -18.02 12.66
C GLU A 138 1.20 -19.26 12.13
N VAL A 139 1.56 -19.68 10.91
CA VAL A 139 1.11 -20.93 10.30
C VAL A 139 2.34 -21.75 9.96
N LEU A 140 2.58 -22.84 10.69
CA LEU A 140 3.68 -23.76 10.42
C LEU A 140 3.22 -24.80 9.41
N VAL A 141 3.96 -24.90 8.29
CA VAL A 141 3.66 -25.80 7.17
C VAL A 141 4.85 -26.72 6.88
N SER A 142 4.63 -27.80 6.13
CA SER A 142 5.72 -28.68 5.68
C SER A 142 6.73 -27.93 4.80
N LYS A 143 7.97 -28.44 4.72
CA LYS A 143 9.02 -27.85 3.88
C LYS A 143 8.62 -27.85 2.40
N LYS A 144 7.88 -28.87 1.97
CA LYS A 144 7.34 -28.98 0.62
C LYS A 144 6.29 -27.91 0.37
N THR A 145 5.28 -27.77 1.22
CA THR A 145 4.27 -26.70 1.11
C THR A 145 4.89 -25.31 1.12
N TYR A 146 5.87 -25.09 2.00
CA TYR A 146 6.62 -23.83 2.02
C TYR A 146 7.33 -23.58 0.69
N SER A 147 7.98 -24.60 0.13
CA SER A 147 8.61 -24.52 -1.20
C SER A 147 7.60 -24.33 -2.33
N GLU A 148 6.38 -24.84 -2.19
CA GLU A 148 5.27 -24.57 -3.12
C GLU A 148 4.70 -23.16 -2.97
N LEU A 149 4.79 -22.53 -1.80
CA LEU A 149 4.37 -21.14 -1.64
C LEU A 149 5.46 -20.16 -2.10
N PHE A 150 6.70 -20.43 -1.72
CA PHE A 150 7.82 -19.49 -1.81
C PHE A 150 8.91 -19.90 -2.81
N GLY A 151 8.89 -21.12 -3.34
CA GLY A 151 9.89 -21.61 -4.30
C GLY A 151 9.66 -21.12 -5.73
N LEU A 152 10.74 -20.93 -6.48
CA LEU A 152 10.76 -20.25 -7.79
C LEU A 152 9.78 -20.81 -8.85
N LYS A 153 9.30 -22.05 -8.72
CA LYS A 153 8.51 -22.75 -9.75
C LYS A 153 7.00 -22.88 -9.47
N SER A 154 6.45 -22.29 -8.42
CA SER A 154 5.07 -22.59 -8.03
C SER A 154 3.99 -21.70 -8.66
N LYS A 155 2.85 -22.31 -9.03
CA LYS A 155 1.69 -21.63 -9.66
C LYS A 155 0.86 -20.80 -8.66
N VAL A 156 0.74 -21.23 -7.41
CA VAL A 156 0.01 -20.53 -6.33
C VAL A 156 0.67 -19.18 -6.00
N SER A 157 1.97 -19.06 -6.30
CA SER A 157 2.72 -17.84 -6.04
C SER A 157 2.43 -16.68 -6.98
N TYR A 158 1.76 -16.87 -8.11
CA TYR A 158 1.63 -15.79 -9.10
C TYR A 158 0.81 -14.61 -8.57
N ALA A 159 -0.31 -14.87 -7.89
CA ALA A 159 -1.09 -13.83 -7.21
C ALA A 159 -0.34 -13.22 -6.02
N VAL A 160 0.46 -14.02 -5.31
CA VAL A 160 1.29 -13.56 -4.18
C VAL A 160 2.44 -12.65 -4.64
N ARG A 161 2.93 -12.87 -5.85
CA ARG A 161 4.14 -12.26 -6.37
C ARG A 161 3.87 -11.13 -7.35
N ILE A 162 2.62 -10.93 -7.75
CA ILE A 162 2.21 -9.81 -8.57
C ILE A 162 1.15 -9.02 -7.81
N GLY A 163 1.55 -7.83 -7.36
CA GLY A 163 0.63 -6.84 -6.84
C GLY A 163 0.08 -5.96 -7.96
N SER A 164 -1.10 -5.41 -7.78
CA SER A 164 -1.60 -4.34 -8.65
C SER A 164 -2.20 -3.18 -7.86
N ILE A 165 -2.05 -1.97 -8.40
CA ILE A 165 -2.65 -0.74 -7.90
C ILE A 165 -3.51 -0.20 -9.03
N THR A 166 -4.83 -0.24 -8.87
CA THR A 166 -5.79 0.19 -9.91
C THR A 166 -6.76 1.20 -9.36
N GLY A 167 -7.28 2.11 -10.20
CA GLY A 167 -8.29 3.08 -9.79
C GLY A 167 -8.05 4.45 -10.40
N GLY A 168 -8.19 5.50 -9.59
CA GLY A 168 -8.07 6.89 -10.00
C GLY A 168 -7.19 7.73 -9.07
N MET A 169 -6.34 8.54 -9.67
CA MET A 169 -5.54 9.55 -8.98
C MET A 169 -5.50 10.79 -9.87
N ASN A 170 -5.81 11.97 -9.32
CA ASN A 170 -5.90 13.21 -10.13
C ASN A 170 -6.86 13.11 -11.32
N ARG A 171 -8.02 12.50 -11.09
CA ARG A 171 -9.06 12.28 -12.12
C ARG A 171 -8.54 11.51 -13.35
N SER A 172 -7.42 10.81 -13.21
CA SER A 172 -6.79 10.01 -14.24
C SER A 172 -6.68 8.56 -13.78
N PRO A 173 -6.77 7.60 -14.71
CA PRO A 173 -6.65 6.19 -14.36
C PRO A 173 -5.24 5.87 -13.86
N VAL A 174 -5.19 4.99 -12.86
CA VAL A 174 -4.00 4.31 -12.39
C VAL A 174 -4.18 2.83 -12.68
N ASP A 175 -3.19 2.22 -13.33
CA ASP A 175 -3.11 0.77 -13.50
C ASP A 175 -1.64 0.37 -13.46
N LEU A 176 -1.18 -0.04 -12.28
CA LEU A 176 0.18 -0.47 -12.03
C LEU A 176 0.22 -1.93 -11.64
N THR A 177 1.21 -2.64 -12.15
CA THR A 177 1.55 -4.02 -11.82
C THR A 177 2.93 -4.06 -11.20
N LEU A 178 3.02 -4.55 -9.97
CA LEU A 178 4.26 -4.73 -9.21
C LEU A 178 4.60 -6.22 -9.23
N ASN A 179 5.56 -6.60 -10.06
CA ASN A 179 6.06 -7.97 -10.10
C ASN A 179 7.25 -8.13 -9.14
N LYS A 180 7.02 -8.83 -8.04
CA LYS A 180 7.98 -9.11 -6.96
C LYS A 180 8.93 -10.28 -7.29
N ILE A 181 8.77 -10.95 -8.45
CA ILE A 181 9.73 -11.97 -8.96
C ILE A 181 10.76 -11.31 -9.84
N SER A 182 10.28 -10.66 -10.89
CA SER A 182 11.14 -9.99 -11.87
C SER A 182 11.64 -8.65 -11.35
N TRP A 183 11.14 -8.22 -10.18
CA TRP A 183 11.45 -6.94 -9.56
C TRP A 183 11.18 -5.80 -10.53
N THR A 184 9.95 -5.72 -11.04
CA THR A 184 9.55 -4.71 -12.02
C THR A 184 8.25 -4.05 -11.63
N ILE A 185 8.09 -2.78 -11.99
CA ILE A 185 6.83 -2.03 -11.88
C ILE A 185 6.45 -1.61 -13.30
N LYS A 186 5.29 -2.05 -13.77
CA LYS A 186 4.81 -1.76 -15.13
C LYS A 186 3.38 -1.24 -15.13
N GLY A 187 2.99 -0.58 -16.21
CA GLY A 187 1.60 -0.17 -16.44
C GLY A 187 1.53 1.30 -16.83
N GLY A 188 0.57 2.03 -16.27
CA GLY A 188 0.41 3.45 -16.53
C GLY A 188 -0.25 4.22 -15.40
N MET A 189 0.10 5.50 -15.33
CA MET A 189 -0.49 6.47 -14.43
C MET A 189 -0.57 7.81 -15.16
N ASN A 190 -1.67 8.55 -15.01
CA ASN A 190 -1.89 9.82 -15.71
C ASN A 190 -1.74 9.70 -17.25
N ARG A 191 -2.15 8.56 -17.81
CA ARG A 191 -2.00 8.22 -19.24
C ARG A 191 -0.56 8.12 -19.73
N SER A 192 0.41 8.12 -18.83
CA SER A 192 1.82 7.91 -19.15
C SER A 192 2.25 6.48 -18.77
N PRO A 193 3.06 5.81 -19.61
CA PRO A 193 3.57 4.50 -19.28
C PRO A 193 4.59 4.56 -18.14
N ILE A 194 4.64 3.50 -17.36
CA ILE A 194 5.66 3.24 -16.35
C ILE A 194 6.26 1.86 -16.66
N ASP A 195 7.59 1.79 -16.71
CA ASP A 195 8.36 0.55 -16.79
C ASP A 195 9.65 0.72 -15.99
N LEU A 196 9.71 0.10 -14.82
CA LEU A 196 10.81 0.18 -13.88
C LEU A 196 11.35 -1.22 -13.59
N VAL A 197 12.66 -1.29 -13.40
CA VAL A 197 13.41 -2.47 -12.98
C VAL A 197 14.13 -2.15 -11.68
N ILE A 198 13.91 -2.98 -10.66
CA ILE A 198 14.56 -2.91 -9.36
C ILE A 198 15.62 -4.01 -9.31
N ASN A 199 16.87 -3.63 -9.09
CA ASN A 199 17.98 -4.56 -8.88
C ASN A 199 18.40 -4.49 -7.41
N HIS A 200 18.10 -5.53 -6.64
CA HIS A 200 18.42 -5.61 -5.21
C HIS A 200 19.91 -5.83 -4.93
N GLN A 201 20.63 -6.48 -5.85
CA GLN A 201 22.07 -6.70 -5.72
C GLN A 201 22.84 -5.41 -5.94
N GLU A 202 22.48 -4.65 -6.96
CA GLU A 202 23.09 -3.36 -7.28
C GLU A 202 22.49 -2.21 -6.48
N LYS A 203 21.39 -2.46 -5.76
CA LYS A 203 20.64 -1.46 -4.99
C LYS A 203 20.16 -0.29 -5.85
N THR A 204 19.64 -0.56 -7.05
CA THR A 204 19.23 0.45 -8.02
C THR A 204 17.81 0.25 -8.52
N ILE A 205 17.16 1.34 -8.93
CA ILE A 205 15.88 1.35 -9.66
C ILE A 205 16.12 2.12 -10.96
N LYS A 206 15.89 1.47 -12.10
CA LYS A 206 16.11 2.06 -13.42
C LYS A 206 14.89 1.89 -14.32
N GLY A 207 14.73 2.77 -15.30
CA GLY A 207 13.70 2.64 -16.34
C GLY A 207 13.08 3.98 -16.70
N GLY A 208 11.76 3.98 -16.88
CA GLY A 208 10.99 5.18 -17.19
C GLY A 208 9.70 5.28 -16.40
N ALA A 209 9.39 6.49 -15.95
CA ALA A 209 8.10 6.86 -15.38
C ALA A 209 7.72 8.23 -15.94
N ASN A 210 6.43 8.42 -16.25
CA ASN A 210 5.92 9.68 -16.79
C ASN A 210 6.74 10.26 -17.96
N LEU A 211 7.04 9.41 -18.96
CA LEU A 211 7.84 9.75 -20.14
C LEU A 211 9.26 10.27 -19.84
N SER A 212 9.76 10.02 -18.63
CA SER A 212 11.06 10.50 -18.18
C SER A 212 11.92 9.37 -17.61
N PRO A 213 13.26 9.46 -17.72
CA PRO A 213 14.15 8.44 -17.17
C PRO A 213 14.10 8.43 -15.64
N VAL A 214 14.28 7.24 -15.09
CA VAL A 214 14.47 6.97 -13.67
C VAL A 214 15.82 6.28 -13.50
N ASP A 215 16.67 6.83 -12.63
CA ASP A 215 17.93 6.25 -12.18
C ASP A 215 18.10 6.59 -10.68
N LEU A 216 17.61 5.69 -9.84
CA LEU A 216 17.64 5.81 -8.40
C LEU A 216 18.51 4.70 -7.80
N LYS A 217 18.99 4.96 -6.59
CA LYS A 217 19.60 4.00 -5.68
C LYS A 217 18.74 3.87 -4.44
N PHE A 218 18.91 2.79 -3.71
CA PHE A 218 18.25 2.63 -2.43
C PHE A 218 19.12 1.92 -1.40
N ASP A 219 19.00 2.32 -0.15
CA ASP A 219 19.51 1.59 1.00
C ASP A 219 18.33 1.00 1.76
N TRP A 220 18.43 -0.29 2.08
CA TRP A 220 17.34 -1.05 2.67
C TRP A 220 17.78 -1.69 3.98
N SER A 221 16.91 -1.58 4.98
CA SER A 221 16.95 -2.34 6.24
C SER A 221 15.52 -2.71 6.64
N SER A 222 15.38 -3.50 7.71
CA SER A 222 14.07 -3.80 8.29
C SER A 222 13.40 -2.58 8.95
N GLU A 223 14.15 -1.55 9.32
CA GLU A 223 13.62 -0.37 10.03
C GLU A 223 13.38 0.81 9.10
N GLU A 224 14.18 0.93 8.03
CA GLU A 224 14.13 2.05 7.11
C GLU A 224 14.53 1.68 5.67
N VAL A 225 13.97 2.44 4.72
CA VAL A 225 14.37 2.41 3.32
C VAL A 225 14.65 3.83 2.86
N ARG A 226 15.87 4.11 2.39
CA ARG A 226 16.22 5.38 1.74
C ARG A 226 16.26 5.19 0.24
N VAL A 227 15.64 6.08 -0.52
CA VAL A 227 15.64 6.10 -1.99
C VAL A 227 16.18 7.43 -2.45
N TYR A 228 17.21 7.44 -3.30
CA TYR A 228 17.87 8.67 -3.74
C TYR A 228 18.42 8.58 -5.17
N GLY A 229 18.52 9.70 -5.88
CA GLY A 229 19.04 9.77 -7.25
C GLY A 229 18.23 10.72 -8.14
N GLY A 230 18.02 10.32 -9.39
CA GLY A 230 17.23 11.08 -10.37
C GLY A 230 15.96 10.35 -10.80
N ALA A 231 14.82 11.04 -10.77
CA ALA A 231 13.60 10.61 -11.42
C ALA A 231 12.90 11.82 -12.02
N ASN A 232 12.33 11.69 -13.22
CA ASN A 232 11.63 12.79 -13.88
C ASN A 232 12.49 14.05 -14.05
N LEU A 233 13.74 13.85 -14.47
CA LEU A 233 14.74 14.92 -14.65
C LEU A 233 15.00 15.76 -13.38
N SER A 234 14.66 15.21 -12.22
CA SER A 234 14.66 15.92 -10.94
C SER A 234 15.34 15.08 -9.86
N PRO A 235 16.04 15.71 -8.90
CA PRO A 235 16.63 14.98 -7.79
C PRO A 235 15.53 14.48 -6.83
N VAL A 236 15.70 13.25 -6.36
CA VAL A 236 14.86 12.61 -5.35
C VAL A 236 15.77 12.12 -4.24
N ASP A 237 15.38 12.35 -2.99
CA ASP A 237 16.00 11.73 -1.81
C ASP A 237 14.98 11.69 -0.69
N TYR A 238 14.52 10.51 -0.30
CA TYR A 238 13.66 10.34 0.86
C TYR A 238 13.94 9.05 1.61
N THR A 239 13.61 9.05 2.89
CA THR A 239 13.69 7.89 3.76
C THR A 239 12.30 7.56 4.28
N VAL A 240 11.92 6.29 4.20
CA VAL A 240 10.75 5.73 4.87
C VAL A 240 11.22 5.03 6.13
N ASN A 241 10.87 5.57 7.30
CA ASN A 241 11.15 4.97 8.60
C ASN A 241 9.88 4.26 9.09
N TRP A 242 9.90 2.93 9.06
CA TRP A 242 8.73 2.09 9.37
C TRP A 242 8.38 2.14 10.85
N LYS A 243 9.40 2.15 11.71
CA LYS A 243 9.25 2.18 13.17
C LYS A 243 8.76 3.54 13.67
N GLY A 244 9.26 4.61 13.07
CA GLY A 244 8.87 5.98 13.36
C GLY A 244 7.58 6.42 12.66
N GLY A 245 7.08 5.62 11.72
CA GLY A 245 5.84 5.94 11.00
C GLY A 245 5.97 7.21 10.15
N MET A 246 7.09 7.38 9.45
CA MET A 246 7.37 8.62 8.74
C MET A 246 8.17 8.41 7.46
N LEU A 247 7.68 8.96 6.36
CA LEU A 247 8.41 9.19 5.13
C LEU A 247 8.86 10.64 5.11
N LYS A 248 10.15 10.92 4.89
CA LYS A 248 10.68 12.29 4.85
C LYS A 248 11.81 12.45 3.85
N GLY A 249 11.87 13.60 3.19
CA GLY A 249 12.93 13.94 2.24
C GLY A 249 12.56 15.09 1.33
N TYR A 250 12.95 14.98 0.06
CA TYR A 250 12.58 15.90 -0.99
C TYR A 250 12.43 15.18 -2.35
N SER A 251 11.67 15.81 -3.25
CA SER A 251 11.57 15.46 -4.65
C SER A 251 11.45 16.75 -5.46
N ASN A 252 12.21 16.86 -6.56
CA ASN A 252 12.26 18.08 -7.37
C ASN A 252 12.60 19.34 -6.55
N ASN A 253 13.56 19.21 -5.63
CA ASN A 253 13.96 20.24 -4.66
C ASN A 253 12.84 20.72 -3.71
N SER A 254 11.67 20.10 -3.75
CA SER A 254 10.56 20.43 -2.87
C SER A 254 10.48 19.44 -1.72
N PRO A 255 10.11 19.89 -0.51
CA PRO A 255 10.13 19.05 0.67
C PRO A 255 8.98 18.03 0.61
N LEU A 256 9.23 16.88 1.22
CA LEU A 256 8.33 15.74 1.30
C LEU A 256 8.31 15.23 2.74
N GLU A 257 7.14 15.15 3.35
CA GLU A 257 6.94 14.53 4.66
C GLU A 257 5.56 13.87 4.70
N VAL A 258 5.48 12.59 5.03
CA VAL A 258 4.21 11.86 5.21
C VAL A 258 4.32 11.02 6.47
N LYS A 259 3.49 11.30 7.45
CA LYS A 259 3.36 10.53 8.70
C LYS A 259 2.30 9.47 8.51
N PHE A 260 2.56 8.28 9.02
CA PHE A 260 1.64 7.14 8.97
C PHE A 260 1.81 6.30 10.24
N ASP A 261 0.74 5.68 10.71
CA ASP A 261 0.82 4.76 11.84
C ASP A 261 0.33 3.37 11.41
N MET A 262 1.28 2.45 11.25
CA MET A 262 0.95 1.09 10.81
C MET A 262 0.20 0.29 11.87
N LYS A 263 0.16 0.72 13.14
CA LYS A 263 -0.52 0.06 14.27
C LYS A 263 -0.54 -1.47 14.18
N GLU A 264 0.60 -2.08 13.87
CA GLU A 264 0.64 -3.52 13.56
C GLU A 264 0.26 -4.40 14.75
N SER A 265 0.26 -3.83 15.96
CA SER A 265 0.06 -4.53 17.23
C SER A 265 -1.36 -4.43 17.81
N VAL A 266 -2.27 -3.65 17.20
CA VAL A 266 -3.62 -3.44 17.73
C VAL A 266 -4.64 -4.19 16.88
N ALA A 267 -5.14 -5.31 17.39
CA ALA A 267 -6.20 -6.08 16.76
C ALA A 267 -7.44 -5.19 16.54
N GLY A 268 -7.76 -4.88 15.28
CA GLY A 268 -8.93 -4.09 14.88
C GLY A 268 -8.64 -2.72 14.27
N ASP A 269 -7.42 -2.19 14.37
CA ASP A 269 -7.03 -0.96 13.66
C ASP A 269 -6.60 -1.28 12.22
N ASN A 270 -7.61 -1.45 11.37
CA ASN A 270 -7.44 -1.76 9.95
C ASN A 270 -7.21 -0.52 9.09
N ILE A 271 -7.38 0.67 9.66
CA ILE A 271 -7.21 1.93 8.95
C ILE A 271 -5.84 2.52 9.29
N VAL A 272 -5.07 2.88 8.26
CA VAL A 272 -3.86 3.69 8.38
C VAL A 272 -4.15 5.07 7.81
N GLU A 273 -3.98 6.10 8.63
CA GLU A 273 -4.00 7.48 8.16
C GLU A 273 -2.61 7.89 7.70
N LEU A 274 -2.52 8.55 6.54
CA LEU A 274 -1.31 9.15 6.02
C LEU A 274 -1.52 10.67 5.94
N LYS A 275 -0.71 11.43 6.69
CA LYS A 275 -0.85 12.89 6.79
C LYS A 275 0.49 13.59 6.60
N GLY A 276 0.51 14.64 5.80
CA GLY A 276 1.70 15.47 5.63
C GLY A 276 1.64 16.34 4.39
N TYR A 277 2.75 16.44 3.67
CA TYR A 277 2.85 17.24 2.46
C TYR A 277 3.83 16.63 1.45
N ALA A 278 3.57 16.90 0.19
CA ALA A 278 4.45 16.61 -0.94
C ALA A 278 4.44 17.82 -1.86
N ASN A 279 5.61 18.36 -2.20
CA ASN A 279 5.71 19.56 -3.04
C ASN A 279 4.91 20.76 -2.48
N HIS A 280 4.99 20.99 -1.16
CA HIS A 280 4.21 22.02 -0.44
C HIS A 280 2.68 21.86 -0.49
N ALA A 281 2.17 20.77 -1.08
CA ALA A 281 0.75 20.48 -1.13
C ALA A 281 0.39 19.37 -0.12
N PRO A 282 -0.81 19.40 0.46
CA PRO A 282 -1.19 18.45 1.49
C PRO A 282 -1.30 17.02 0.96
N VAL A 283 -0.97 16.07 1.83
CA VAL A 283 -1.22 14.64 1.68
C VAL A 283 -2.13 14.23 2.83
N GLU A 284 -3.33 13.76 2.51
CA GLU A 284 -4.34 13.29 3.47
C GLU A 284 -4.99 12.04 2.88
N LEU A 285 -4.41 10.88 3.19
CA LEU A 285 -4.88 9.60 2.68
C LEU A 285 -5.28 8.68 3.82
N THR A 286 -6.20 7.77 3.51
CA THR A 286 -6.68 6.73 4.40
C THR A 286 -6.55 5.41 3.66
N PHE A 287 -5.77 4.49 4.22
CA PHE A 287 -5.59 3.15 3.71
C PHE A 287 -6.33 2.14 4.58
N ASP A 288 -7.26 1.41 3.98
CA ASP A 288 -7.92 0.27 4.61
C ASP A 288 -7.16 -1.02 4.30
N LYS A 289 -6.51 -1.56 5.33
CA LYS A 289 -5.79 -2.83 5.27
C LYS A 289 -6.71 -3.98 4.88
N ILE A 290 -8.00 -3.97 5.17
CA ILE A 290 -8.87 -5.10 4.78
C ILE A 290 -9.19 -5.05 3.29
N SER A 291 -9.74 -3.93 2.83
CA SER A 291 -10.18 -3.81 1.43
C SER A 291 -9.05 -3.56 0.44
N GLY A 292 -7.89 -3.08 0.92
CA GLY A 292 -6.79 -2.59 0.12
C GLY A 292 -7.06 -1.23 -0.52
N GLU A 293 -8.13 -0.53 -0.13
CA GLU A 293 -8.45 0.78 -0.68
C GLU A 293 -7.60 1.88 -0.03
N LEU A 294 -7.03 2.74 -0.87
CA LEU A 294 -6.36 3.98 -0.50
C LEU A 294 -7.18 5.14 -1.05
N LYS A 295 -7.76 5.93 -0.16
CA LYS A 295 -8.64 7.05 -0.49
C LYS A 295 -8.15 8.36 0.11
N GLY A 296 -8.60 9.49 -0.41
CA GLY A 296 -8.38 10.81 0.18
C GLY A 296 -7.89 11.84 -0.83
N GLY A 297 -6.97 12.71 -0.40
CA GLY A 297 -6.38 13.76 -1.21
C GLY A 297 -4.87 13.71 -1.21
N MET A 298 -4.26 13.89 -2.37
CA MET A 298 -2.83 14.14 -2.51
C MET A 298 -2.64 15.26 -3.52
N ASN A 299 -1.95 16.32 -3.11
CA ASN A 299 -1.69 17.48 -3.96
C ASN A 299 -2.98 18.15 -4.48
N TYR A 300 -3.94 18.39 -3.59
CA TYR A 300 -5.28 18.94 -3.90
C TYR A 300 -6.14 18.11 -4.86
N SER A 301 -5.71 16.89 -5.17
CA SER A 301 -6.37 16.01 -6.11
C SER A 301 -6.87 14.75 -5.42
N PRO A 302 -8.05 14.22 -5.81
CA PRO A 302 -8.59 13.03 -5.19
C PRO A 302 -7.73 11.81 -5.55
N VAL A 303 -7.62 10.91 -4.57
CA VAL A 303 -7.04 9.58 -4.69
C VAL A 303 -8.12 8.57 -4.32
N ASP A 304 -8.33 7.58 -5.18
CA ASP A 304 -9.17 6.41 -4.94
C ASP A 304 -8.58 5.24 -5.72
N VAL A 305 -7.69 4.48 -5.09
CA VAL A 305 -7.02 3.34 -5.70
C VAL A 305 -7.17 2.10 -4.82
N LYS A 306 -7.15 0.94 -5.46
CA LYS A 306 -7.28 -0.36 -4.82
C LYS A 306 -6.02 -1.17 -5.02
N PHE A 307 -5.53 -1.73 -3.92
CA PHE A 307 -4.35 -2.54 -3.86
C PHE A 307 -4.78 -4.01 -3.84
N VAL A 308 -4.23 -4.79 -4.75
CA VAL A 308 -4.47 -6.24 -4.83
C VAL A 308 -3.11 -6.93 -4.73
N ASN A 309 -2.89 -7.70 -3.67
CA ASN A 309 -1.62 -8.39 -3.40
C ASN A 309 -0.37 -7.47 -3.28
N CYS A 310 -0.60 -6.18 -3.04
CA CYS A 310 0.38 -5.21 -2.57
C CYS A 310 -0.15 -4.52 -1.30
N ASP A 311 0.72 -3.85 -0.58
CA ASP A 311 0.39 -3.17 0.67
C ASP A 311 0.98 -1.75 0.71
N LEU A 312 0.80 -1.07 1.85
CA LEU A 312 1.29 0.29 2.03
C LEU A 312 2.83 0.38 2.02
N TYR A 313 3.55 -0.72 2.33
CA TYR A 313 5.00 -0.74 2.22
C TYR A 313 5.43 -0.62 0.76
N ASP A 314 4.80 -1.40 -0.13
CA ASP A 314 5.06 -1.32 -1.57
C ASP A 314 4.78 0.11 -2.09
N PHE A 315 3.68 0.73 -1.65
CA PHE A 315 3.34 2.10 -2.05
C PHE A 315 4.34 3.16 -1.55
N LEU A 316 4.68 3.14 -0.26
CA LEU A 316 5.57 4.13 0.35
C LEU A 316 7.02 3.97 -0.12
N GLN A 317 7.47 2.74 -0.37
CA GLN A 317 8.81 2.49 -0.90
C GLN A 317 8.97 3.11 -2.29
N TYR A 318 7.94 3.07 -3.13
CA TYR A 318 7.95 3.62 -4.49
C TYR A 318 7.17 4.93 -4.61
N PHE A 319 7.09 5.71 -3.52
CA PHE A 319 6.27 6.92 -3.45
C PHE A 319 6.59 7.93 -4.56
N PHE A 320 7.84 7.98 -5.03
CA PHE A 320 8.26 8.85 -6.15
C PHE A 320 7.46 8.67 -7.43
N VAL A 321 6.90 7.47 -7.67
CA VAL A 321 6.05 7.20 -8.84
C VAL A 321 4.81 8.09 -8.81
N PHE A 322 4.28 8.37 -7.62
CA PHE A 322 3.02 9.08 -7.42
C PHE A 322 3.20 10.60 -7.20
N LEU A 323 4.43 11.11 -7.06
CA LEU A 323 4.68 12.52 -6.81
C LEU A 323 4.44 13.43 -8.03
N ASN A 324 4.47 12.87 -9.23
CA ASN A 324 4.50 13.62 -10.49
C ASN A 324 3.15 13.87 -11.13
N ILE A 325 2.16 14.18 -10.29
CA ILE A 325 0.78 14.41 -10.73
C ILE A 325 0.57 15.78 -11.38
N GLN A 326 1.52 16.71 -11.27
CA GLN A 326 1.38 18.03 -11.87
C GLN A 326 1.96 18.08 -13.27
N GLN A 327 1.10 17.91 -14.28
CA GLN A 327 1.10 18.69 -15.51
C GLN A 327 -0.35 18.90 -15.97
#